data_AF-A0A822HFB4-F1
#
_entry.id   AF-A0A822HFB4-F1
#
_cell.length_a   1.000
_cell.length_b   1.000
_cell.length_c   1.000
_cell.angle_alpha   90.00
_cell.angle_beta   90.00
_cell.angle_gamma   90.00
#
_symmetry.space_group_name_H-M   'P 1'
#
loop_
_entity.id
_entity.type
_entity.pdbx_description
1 polymer ?
#
loop_
_entity_poly.entity_id
_entity_poly.type
_entity_poly.pdbx_seq_one_letter_code
_entity_poly.pdbx_strand_id
1 'polypeptide(L)' 'MVKKPFIITLAELLKFPQVTLPVTLVCAGNRRKEQNLVRKGNGFNYGSAGHSTALFTGVVVNEVLKIAKPLRGA' A
#
# COMPACT_ATOMS: atom_id res chain seq x y z
N MET A 1 2.72 -2.39 18.19
CA MET A 1 2.36 -1.25 19.09
C MET A 1 3.49 -0.21 19.17
N VAL A 2 3.25 1.02 19.66
CA VAL A 2 4.23 2.15 19.68
C VAL A 2 4.31 2.87 21.03
N LYS A 3 5.47 3.43 21.40
CA LYS A 3 5.65 4.20 22.66
C LYS A 3 5.20 5.65 22.55
N LYS A 4 5.28 6.25 21.36
CA LYS A 4 5.00 7.67 21.13
C LYS A 4 3.99 7.81 19.98
N PRO A 5 2.69 7.67 20.24
CA PRO A 5 1.67 8.05 19.26
C PRO A 5 1.82 9.53 18.89
N PHE A 6 1.63 9.88 17.62
CA PHE A 6 1.69 11.26 17.14
C PHE A 6 0.79 11.48 15.92
N ILE A 7 0.52 12.75 15.62
CA ILE A 7 -0.18 13.20 14.42
C ILE A 7 0.84 13.99 13.59
N ILE A 8 0.78 13.86 12.27
CA ILE A 8 1.64 14.58 11.32
C ILE A 8 0.80 15.11 10.16
N THR A 9 1.07 16.33 9.73
CA THR A 9 0.43 16.94 8.57
C THR A 9 1.14 16.54 7.27
N LEU A 10 0.45 16.67 6.13
CA LEU A 10 1.09 16.47 4.83
C LEU A 10 2.29 17.41 4.61
N ALA A 11 2.16 18.68 5.02
CA ALA A 11 3.23 19.67 4.86
C ALA A 11 4.49 19.31 5.65
N GLU A 12 4.36 18.69 6.82
CA GLU A 12 5.48 18.16 7.59
C GLU A 12 6.05 16.89 6.97
N LEU A 13 5.19 16.00 6.46
CA LEU A 13 5.61 14.76 5.78
C LEU A 13 6.47 15.06 4.54
N LEU A 14 6.15 16.11 3.79
CA LEU A 14 6.91 16.53 2.60
C LEU A 14 8.34 17.04 2.93
N LYS A 15 8.64 17.35 4.20
CA LYS A 15 9.99 17.76 4.63
C LYS A 15 10.95 16.58 4.79
N PHE A 16 10.44 15.34 4.80
CA PHE A 16 11.26 14.14 4.89
C PHE A 16 11.95 13.85 3.54
N PRO A 17 13.07 13.09 3.54
CA PRO A 17 13.67 12.61 2.31
C PRO A 17 12.65 11.86 1.44
N GLN A 18 12.49 12.34 0.20
CA GLN A 18 11.59 11.73 -0.78
C GLN A 18 12.34 10.68 -1.61
N VAL A 19 11.67 9.58 -1.91
CA VAL A 19 12.14 8.56 -2.86
C VAL A 19 11.10 8.37 -3.95
N THR A 20 11.55 8.03 -5.15
CA THR A 20 10.69 7.68 -6.28
C THR A 20 10.97 6.24 -6.70
N LEU A 21 9.95 5.38 -6.66
CA LEU A 21 10.09 3.95 -6.97
C LEU A 21 9.06 3.53 -8.03
N PRO A 22 9.46 2.77 -9.06
CA PRO A 22 8.52 2.10 -9.94
C PRO A 22 7.87 0.91 -9.21
N VAL A 23 6.55 0.92 -9.08
CA VAL A 23 5.80 -0.11 -8.36
C VAL A 23 4.63 -0.59 -9.20
N THR A 24 4.46 -1.92 -9.28
CA THR A 24 3.27 -2.56 -9.80
C THR A 24 2.28 -2.84 -8.68
N LEU A 25 1.09 -2.26 -8.76
CA LEU A 25 -0.02 -2.60 -7.87
C LEU A 25 -0.93 -3.62 -8.55
N VAL A 26 -1.28 -4.67 -7.82
CA VAL A 26 -2.14 -5.75 -8.30
C VAL A 26 -3.34 -5.87 -7.37
N CYS A 27 -4.55 -5.78 -7.92
CA CYS A 27 -5.76 -6.05 -7.16
C CYS A 27 -5.81 -7.55 -6.80
N ALA A 28 -6.14 -7.88 -5.55
CA ALA A 28 -6.33 -9.26 -5.12
C ALA A 28 -7.42 -10.01 -5.93
N GLY A 29 -8.34 -9.27 -6.55
CA GLY A 29 -9.37 -9.82 -7.43
C GLY A 29 -8.93 -10.02 -8.89
N ASN A 30 -7.69 -9.70 -9.27
CA ASN A 30 -7.25 -9.83 -10.66
C ASN A 30 -7.50 -11.26 -11.19
N ARG A 31 -8.00 -11.37 -12.42
CA ARG A 31 -8.45 -12.61 -13.07
C ARG A 31 -9.63 -13.35 -12.40
N ARG A 32 -10.35 -12.75 -11.45
CA ARG A 32 -11.52 -13.39 -10.79
C ARG A 32 -12.59 -13.87 -11.77
N LYS A 33 -12.79 -13.19 -12.91
CA LYS A 33 -13.78 -13.62 -13.92
C LYS A 33 -13.57 -15.08 -14.34
N GLU A 34 -12.34 -15.54 -14.43
CA GLU A 34 -12.01 -16.91 -14.84
C GLU A 34 -12.48 -17.94 -13.80
N GLN A 35 -12.32 -17.64 -12.51
CA GLN A 35 -12.90 -18.47 -11.44
C GLN A 35 -14.43 -18.49 -11.50
N ASN A 36 -15.04 -17.34 -11.75
CA ASN A 36 -16.51 -17.21 -11.83
C ASN A 36 -17.12 -17.91 -13.06
N LEU A 37 -16.34 -18.19 -14.11
CA LEU A 37 -16.75 -19.05 -15.22
C LEU A 37 -16.82 -20.53 -14.83
N VAL A 38 -15.96 -20.98 -13.89
CA VAL A 38 -15.95 -22.36 -13.36
C VAL A 38 -17.06 -22.55 -12.32
N ARG A 39 -17.13 -21.63 -11.34
CA ARG A 39 -18.18 -21.63 -10.31
C ARG A 39 -18.47 -20.18 -9.91
N LYS A 40 -19.71 -19.74 -10.12
CA LYS A 40 -20.15 -18.39 -9.75
C LYS A 40 -19.94 -18.13 -8.25
N GLY A 41 -19.22 -17.07 -7.93
CA GLY A 41 -19.03 -16.54 -6.57
C GLY A 41 -19.25 -15.03 -6.51
N ASN A 42 -18.96 -14.45 -5.33
CA ASN A 42 -19.16 -13.02 -5.07
C ASN A 42 -17.96 -12.15 -5.49
N GLY A 43 -18.25 -10.87 -5.74
CA GLY A 43 -17.26 -9.84 -6.07
C GLY A 43 -17.09 -9.59 -7.56
N PHE A 44 -16.34 -8.53 -7.88
CA PHE A 44 -16.24 -8.01 -9.24
C PHE A 44 -15.50 -8.96 -10.20
N ASN A 45 -16.01 -9.12 -11.42
CA ASN A 45 -15.44 -9.95 -12.49
C ASN A 45 -14.25 -9.26 -13.18
N TYR A 46 -13.16 -9.04 -12.46
CA TYR A 46 -11.93 -8.55 -13.08
C TYR A 46 -11.43 -9.56 -14.13
N GLY A 47 -11.09 -9.03 -15.31
CA GLY A 47 -10.27 -9.73 -16.29
C GLY A 47 -8.79 -9.76 -15.86
N SER A 48 -7.86 -9.87 -16.79
CA SER A 48 -6.41 -9.93 -16.50
C SER A 48 -5.75 -8.59 -16.21
N ALA A 49 -6.43 -7.47 -16.49
CA ALA A 49 -5.90 -6.11 -16.35
C ALA A 49 -6.17 -5.48 -14.97
N GLY A 50 -6.42 -6.28 -13.93
CA GLY A 50 -6.54 -5.81 -12.54
C GLY A 50 -5.21 -5.41 -11.91
N HIS A 51 -4.30 -4.84 -12.68
CA HIS A 51 -2.99 -4.36 -12.24
C HIS A 51 -2.51 -3.19 -13.10
N SER A 52 -1.68 -2.33 -12.52
CA SER A 52 -1.01 -1.22 -13.20
C SER A 52 0.35 -0.96 -12.57
N THR A 53 1.26 -0.36 -13.33
CA THR A 53 2.59 0.06 -12.85
C THR A 53 2.71 1.58 -12.96
N ALA A 54 3.22 2.24 -11.92
CA ALA A 54 3.48 3.67 -11.93
C ALA A 54 4.74 4.01 -11.11
N LEU A 55 5.22 5.25 -11.26
CA LEU A 55 6.22 5.83 -10.37
C LEU A 55 5.52 6.42 -9.15
N PHE A 56 5.92 5.98 -7.96
CA PHE A 56 5.41 6.46 -6.69
C PHE A 56 6.47 7.29 -6.00
N THR A 57 6.17 8.57 -5.76
CA THR A 57 7.04 9.49 -5.04
C THR A 57 6.50 9.71 -3.63
N GLY A 58 7.33 9.53 -2.61
CA GLY A 58 6.92 9.75 -1.23
C GLY A 58 8.00 9.46 -0.20
N VAL A 59 7.58 9.34 1.05
CA VAL A 59 8.44 9.05 2.20
C VAL A 59 8.44 7.56 2.51
N VAL A 60 9.60 6.99 2.80
CA VAL A 60 9.69 5.62 3.30
C VAL A 60 9.03 5.53 4.68
N VAL A 61 8.01 4.68 4.81
CA VAL A 61 7.20 4.52 6.04
C VAL A 61 8.07 4.24 7.28
N ASN A 62 9.19 3.52 7.12
CA ASN A 62 10.14 3.26 8.21
C ASN A 62 10.66 4.55 8.87
N GLU A 63 10.93 5.61 8.10
CA GLU A 63 11.40 6.90 8.66
C GLU A 63 10.33 7.55 9.53
N VAL A 64 9.06 7.43 9.13
CA VAL A 64 7.91 7.91 9.92
C VAL A 64 7.74 7.05 11.18
N LEU A 65 7.83 5.72 11.06
CA LEU A 65 7.64 4.79 12.18
C LEU A 65 8.73 4.93 13.25
N LYS A 66 9.97 5.27 12.90
CA LYS A 66 11.04 5.54 13.87
C LYS A 66 10.65 6.62 14.90
N ILE A 67 9.90 7.65 14.47
CA ILE A 67 9.41 8.72 15.35
C ILE A 67 8.43 8.16 16.39
N ALA A 68 7.59 7.21 15.98
CA ALA A 68 6.60 6.57 16.86
C ALA A 68 7.24 5.69 17.95
N LYS A 69 8.52 5.30 17.78
CA LYS A 69 9.26 4.37 18.65
C LYS A 69 8.51 3.03 18.83
N PRO A 70 8.52 2.15 17.81
CA PRO A 70 7.83 0.87 17.85
C PRO A 70 8.32 -0.03 19.00
N LEU A 71 7.40 -0.80 19.58
CA LEU A 71 7.72 -1.83 20.58
C LEU A 71 8.16 -3.11 19.87
N ARG A 72 9.23 -3.75 20.34
CA ARG A 72 9.69 -5.05 19.80
C ARG A 72 8.77 -6.16 20.32
N GLY A 73 8.39 -7.10 19.45
CA GLY A 73 7.60 -8.28 19.83
C GLY A 73 6.11 -8.00 20.10
N ALA A 74 5.61 -6.87 19.61
CA ALA A 74 4.22 -6.43 19.74
C ALA A 74 3.44 -6.58 18.44
#